data_AF-A0A4Y9QNP9-F1
#
_entry.id   AF-A0A4Y9QNP9-F1
#
_cell.length_a   1.000
_cell.length_b   1.000
_cell.length_c   1.000
_cell.angle_alpha   90.00
_cell.angle_beta   90.00
_cell.angle_gamma   90.00
#
_symmetry.space_group_name_H-M   'P 1'
#
loop_
_entity.id
_entity.type
_entity.pdbx_description
1 polymer ?
#
loop_
_entity_poly.entity_id
_entity_poly.type
_entity_poly.pdbx_seq_one_letter_code
_entity_poly.pdbx_strand_id
1 'polypeptide(L)'
;MRNDYTQRFSLEPDDSHEKLRRDAMRLIESHGKRPFSDLPDMTEGERTKWFFWNLHENLDEFRKLEPTLVGQIVCTQLTVTEGLSMATEKMGSAQQIALTCRWSLRLAFPGLQNEEVYPMGEGSVDLAISGAVPSNPPLQKNQKGYIESDSSLYPNTMFVYGWVTEPVWNAVKDHLYSPAPTCHTDLILRDEALFPVKPGFGFVTGPAGAVGVTALEFRVNSHSADRRGSRRSDRGA
;
A
#
# COMPACT_ATOMS: atom_id res chain seq x y z
N MET A 1 -33.84 -13.16 -27.90
CA MET A 1 -33.51 -11.78 -27.49
C MET A 1 -32.42 -11.90 -26.43
N ARG A 2 -31.16 -11.64 -26.78
CA ARG A 2 -29.99 -11.94 -25.94
C ARG A 2 -29.07 -10.71 -25.95
N ASN A 3 -28.60 -10.36 -24.75
CA ASN A 3 -27.88 -9.15 -24.35
C ASN A 3 -26.65 -8.82 -25.21
N ASP A 4 -26.65 -7.61 -25.79
CA ASP A 4 -25.45 -6.89 -26.25
C ASP A 4 -25.14 -5.69 -25.32
N TYR A 5 -25.06 -5.95 -24.01
CA TYR A 5 -24.41 -5.04 -23.06
C TYR A 5 -22.94 -5.42 -22.89
N THR A 6 -22.22 -5.51 -24.01
CA THR A 6 -20.77 -5.45 -23.97
C THR A 6 -20.43 -4.00 -23.63
N GLN A 7 -20.13 -3.75 -22.35
CA GLN A 7 -19.51 -2.53 -21.87
C GLN A 7 -18.33 -2.20 -22.78
N ARG A 8 -18.56 -1.24 -23.68
CA ARG A 8 -17.49 -0.49 -24.33
C ARG A 8 -16.81 0.31 -23.23
N PHE A 9 -15.75 -0.23 -22.64
CA PHE A 9 -14.72 0.60 -22.06
C PHE A 9 -14.06 1.34 -23.23
N SER A 10 -14.67 2.47 -23.59
CA SER A 10 -14.17 3.43 -24.55
C SER A 10 -12.71 3.77 -24.21
N LEU A 11 -11.89 3.89 -25.24
CA LEU A 11 -10.52 4.41 -25.24
C LEU A 11 -10.44 5.93 -24.90
N GLU A 12 -11.49 6.51 -24.32
CA GLU A 12 -11.55 7.90 -23.82
C GLU A 12 -11.79 8.05 -22.29
N PRO A 13 -11.05 7.37 -21.39
CA PRO A 13 -11.00 7.75 -19.98
C PRO A 13 -9.75 8.57 -19.61
N ASP A 14 -8.80 8.78 -20.53
CA ASP A 14 -7.44 9.24 -20.20
C ASP A 14 -7.37 10.75 -19.88
N ASP A 15 -7.99 11.60 -20.70
CA ASP A 15 -7.90 13.07 -20.53
C ASP A 15 -8.64 13.58 -19.29
N SER A 16 -9.76 12.97 -18.92
CA SER A 16 -10.54 13.37 -17.74
C SER A 16 -9.87 12.94 -16.45
N HIS A 17 -9.31 11.73 -16.42
CA HIS A 17 -8.54 11.23 -15.28
C HIS A 17 -7.23 12.02 -15.10
N GLU A 18 -6.52 12.32 -16.19
CA GLU A 18 -5.30 13.14 -16.13
C GLU A 18 -5.59 14.57 -15.67
N LYS A 19 -6.72 15.17 -16.11
CA LYS A 19 -7.14 16.48 -15.62
C LYS A 19 -7.38 16.45 -14.10
N LEU A 20 -8.15 15.48 -13.60
CA LEU A 20 -8.43 15.34 -12.18
C LEU A 20 -7.16 15.07 -11.36
N ARG A 21 -6.25 14.24 -11.88
CA ARG A 21 -4.94 13.99 -11.28
C ARG A 21 -4.13 15.29 -11.16
N ARG A 22 -4.05 16.08 -12.24
CA ARG A 22 -3.36 17.39 -12.22
C ARG A 22 -3.98 18.35 -11.23
N ASP A 23 -5.31 18.40 -11.15
CA ASP A 23 -6.01 19.25 -10.19
C ASP A 23 -5.69 18.81 -8.75
N ALA A 24 -5.66 17.51 -8.47
CA ALA A 24 -5.21 16.99 -7.17
C ALA A 24 -3.74 17.36 -6.87
N MET A 25 -2.83 17.22 -7.83
CA MET A 25 -1.41 17.56 -7.64
C MET A 25 -1.18 19.06 -7.41
N ARG A 26 -1.98 19.94 -8.03
CA ARG A 26 -1.93 21.40 -7.78
C ARG A 26 -2.27 21.74 -6.33
N LEU A 27 -3.17 21.01 -5.69
CA LEU A 27 -3.56 21.25 -4.29
C LEU A 27 -2.42 20.98 -3.30
N ILE A 28 -1.50 20.09 -3.65
CA ILE A 28 -0.39 19.66 -2.79
C ILE A 28 0.98 20.15 -3.29
N GLU A 29 1.02 20.94 -4.35
CA GLU A 29 2.25 21.39 -5.03
C GLU A 29 3.19 22.19 -4.13
N SER A 30 2.63 23.05 -3.26
CA SER A 30 3.42 23.83 -2.30
C SER A 30 4.19 22.96 -1.32
N HIS A 31 3.63 21.80 -0.95
CA HIS A 31 4.29 20.82 -0.10
C HIS A 31 5.36 20.06 -0.89
N GLY A 32 5.01 19.55 -2.08
CA GLY A 32 5.91 18.73 -2.89
C GLY A 32 7.17 19.42 -3.39
N LYS A 33 7.10 20.74 -3.65
CA LYS A 33 8.28 21.54 -4.07
C LYS A 33 9.29 21.81 -2.96
N ARG A 34 8.96 21.52 -1.70
CA ARG A 34 9.91 21.71 -0.60
C ARG A 34 11.09 20.74 -0.75
N PRO A 35 12.33 21.16 -0.47
CA PRO A 35 13.48 20.28 -0.56
C PRO A 35 13.38 19.16 0.49
N PHE A 36 13.99 18.01 0.22
CA PHE A 36 13.97 16.87 1.16
C PHE A 36 14.58 17.23 2.52
N SER A 37 15.50 18.21 2.57
CA SER A 37 16.10 18.73 3.81
C SER A 37 15.07 19.29 4.79
N ASP A 38 13.88 19.65 4.31
CA ASP A 38 12.79 20.19 5.13
C ASP A 38 11.92 19.08 5.74
N LEU A 39 12.07 17.82 5.33
CA LEU A 39 11.26 16.70 5.81
C LEU A 39 11.24 16.60 7.35
N PRO A 40 12.35 16.76 8.09
CA PRO A 40 12.33 16.74 9.55
C PRO A 40 11.36 17.75 10.17
N ASP A 41 11.23 18.94 9.56
CA ASP A 41 10.40 20.04 10.06
C ASP A 41 8.94 19.99 9.56
N MET A 42 8.63 19.09 8.63
CA MET A 42 7.27 18.87 8.16
C MET A 42 6.45 18.06 9.16
N THR A 43 5.16 18.39 9.27
CA THR A 43 4.17 17.52 9.92
C THR A 43 3.96 16.23 9.12
N GLU A 44 3.43 15.18 9.75
CA GLU A 44 3.17 13.89 9.08
C GLU A 44 2.28 14.05 7.83
N GLY A 45 1.26 14.92 7.92
CA GLY A 45 0.39 15.24 6.80
C GLY A 45 1.10 15.94 5.64
N GLU A 46 2.00 16.88 5.95
CA GLU A 46 2.82 17.55 4.93
C GLU A 46 3.79 16.59 4.24
N ARG A 47 4.38 15.65 4.98
CA ARG A 47 5.26 14.63 4.40
C ARG A 47 4.49 13.69 3.48
N THR A 48 3.27 13.31 3.86
CA THR A 48 2.37 12.53 2.99
C THR A 48 2.08 13.27 1.69
N LYS A 49 1.72 14.55 1.76
CA LYS A 49 1.55 15.38 0.56
C LYS A 49 2.83 15.50 -0.27
N TRP A 50 3.98 15.66 0.38
CA TRP A 50 5.28 15.70 -0.28
C TRP A 50 5.59 14.40 -1.02
N PHE A 51 5.32 13.24 -0.39
CA PHE A 51 5.52 11.91 -0.98
C PHE A 51 4.67 11.70 -2.23
N PHE A 52 3.36 11.96 -2.15
CA PHE A 52 2.46 11.80 -3.30
C PHE A 52 2.84 12.74 -4.44
N TRP A 53 3.10 14.02 -4.15
CA TRP A 53 3.51 14.96 -5.18
C TRP A 53 4.81 14.54 -5.87
N ASN A 54 5.83 14.12 -5.11
CA ASN A 54 7.11 13.71 -5.70
C ASN A 54 7.00 12.42 -6.50
N LEU A 55 6.15 11.47 -6.12
CA LEU A 55 5.87 10.29 -6.95
C LEU A 55 5.22 10.65 -8.29
N HIS A 56 4.31 11.63 -8.30
CA HIS A 56 3.60 12.04 -9.51
C HIS A 56 4.42 12.96 -10.41
N GLU A 57 5.06 13.98 -9.85
CA GLU A 57 5.63 15.10 -10.60
C GLU A 57 7.17 15.12 -10.63
N ASN A 58 7.83 14.42 -9.72
CA ASN A 58 9.30 14.49 -9.54
C ASN A 58 9.96 13.12 -9.30
N LEU A 59 9.39 12.07 -9.91
CA LEU A 59 9.77 10.69 -9.65
C LEU A 59 11.27 10.44 -9.81
N ASP A 60 11.86 10.91 -10.90
CA ASP A 60 13.23 10.53 -11.26
C ASP A 60 14.25 11.07 -10.25
N GLU A 61 13.97 12.23 -9.64
CA GLU A 61 14.75 12.75 -8.52
C GLU A 61 14.41 12.01 -7.23
N PHE A 62 13.12 11.73 -6.98
CA PHE A 62 12.69 11.03 -5.77
C PHE A 62 13.29 9.63 -5.66
N ARG A 63 13.44 8.92 -6.78
CA ARG A 63 14.07 7.59 -6.85
C ARG A 63 15.53 7.57 -6.44
N LYS A 64 16.24 8.69 -6.56
CA LYS A 64 17.63 8.80 -6.08
C LYS A 64 17.71 8.71 -4.55
N LEU A 65 16.59 8.85 -3.84
CA LEU A 65 16.47 8.71 -2.39
C LEU A 65 16.03 7.29 -1.96
N GLU A 66 15.95 6.34 -2.92
CA GLU A 66 15.58 4.94 -2.70
C GLU A 66 14.37 4.76 -1.75
N PRO A 67 13.22 5.37 -2.07
CA PRO A 67 12.13 5.47 -1.12
C PRO A 67 11.51 4.10 -0.82
N THR A 68 11.33 3.83 0.47
CA THR A 68 10.60 2.67 0.98
C THR A 68 9.48 3.15 1.89
N LEU A 69 8.23 2.88 1.52
CA LEU A 69 7.08 3.12 2.37
C LEU A 69 6.81 1.87 3.23
N VAL A 70 6.74 2.06 4.55
CA VAL A 70 6.58 0.98 5.52
C VAL A 70 5.33 1.23 6.36
N GLY A 71 4.37 0.32 6.31
CA GLY A 71 3.18 0.29 7.14
C GLY A 71 3.33 -0.74 8.25
N GLN A 72 3.64 -0.28 9.47
CA GLN A 72 3.68 -1.16 10.64
C GLN A 72 2.25 -1.53 11.02
N ILE A 73 1.92 -2.83 11.00
CA ILE A 73 0.56 -3.31 11.27
C ILE A 73 0.32 -3.28 12.79
N VAL A 74 -0.69 -2.52 13.20
CA VAL A 74 -1.09 -2.33 14.61
C VAL A 74 -2.35 -3.12 14.95
N CYS A 75 -3.27 -3.26 13.99
CA CYS A 75 -4.53 -3.98 14.16
C CYS A 75 -4.87 -4.78 12.91
N THR A 76 -5.52 -5.93 13.11
CA THR A 76 -5.95 -6.82 12.03
C THR A 76 -7.41 -7.24 12.26
N GLN A 77 -8.24 -7.11 11.24
CA GLN A 77 -9.62 -7.59 11.20
C GLN A 77 -9.82 -8.47 9.96
N LEU A 78 -10.33 -9.68 10.15
CA LEU A 78 -10.74 -10.57 9.06
C LEU A 78 -12.27 -10.57 8.97
N THR A 79 -12.80 -10.38 7.77
CA THR A 79 -14.21 -10.52 7.47
C THR A 79 -14.40 -11.64 6.46
N VAL A 80 -15.26 -12.59 6.80
CA VAL A 80 -15.67 -13.68 5.90
C VAL A 80 -17.14 -13.48 5.59
N THR A 81 -17.45 -13.33 4.32
CA THR A 81 -18.82 -13.18 3.82
C THR A 81 -19.17 -14.41 3.00
N GLU A 82 -20.21 -15.13 3.41
CA GLU A 82 -20.76 -16.26 2.67
C GLU A 82 -22.07 -15.83 2.00
N GLY A 83 -22.22 -16.14 0.72
CA GLY A 83 -23.49 -15.85 0.04
C GLY A 83 -23.42 -15.93 -1.48
N LEU A 84 -24.52 -15.53 -2.10
CA LEU A 84 -24.59 -15.33 -3.54
C LEU A 84 -23.93 -13.98 -3.87
N SER A 85 -22.81 -14.01 -4.59
CA SER A 85 -22.21 -12.80 -5.11
C SER A 85 -23.10 -12.25 -6.23
N MET A 86 -23.71 -11.08 -6.03
CA MET A 86 -24.48 -10.40 -7.08
C MET A 86 -23.63 -10.01 -8.30
N ALA A 87 -22.30 -9.92 -8.12
CA ALA A 87 -21.37 -9.57 -9.20
C ALA A 87 -21.00 -10.78 -10.09
N THR A 88 -21.03 -11.99 -9.54
CA THR A 88 -20.61 -13.20 -10.27
C THR A 88 -21.71 -14.24 -10.41
N GLU A 89 -22.86 -14.02 -9.75
CA GLU A 89 -24.00 -14.95 -9.63
C GLU A 89 -23.59 -16.34 -9.13
N LYS A 90 -22.42 -16.44 -8.49
CA LYS A 90 -21.90 -17.66 -7.90
C LYS A 90 -22.06 -17.60 -6.39
N MET A 91 -22.46 -18.75 -5.84
CA MET A 91 -22.39 -18.99 -4.41
C MET A 91 -20.91 -19.19 -4.04
N GLY A 92 -20.43 -18.45 -3.06
CA GLY A 92 -19.04 -18.54 -2.62
C GLY A 92 -18.80 -17.82 -1.31
N SER A 93 -17.61 -18.01 -0.76
CA SER A 93 -17.10 -17.22 0.35
C SER A 93 -16.12 -16.17 -0.17
N ALA A 94 -16.31 -14.93 0.27
CA ALA A 94 -15.36 -13.84 0.07
C ALA A 94 -14.67 -13.57 1.39
N GLN A 95 -13.34 -13.43 1.36
CA GLN A 95 -12.56 -13.06 2.53
C GLN A 95 -11.89 -11.72 2.28
N GLN A 96 -12.00 -10.83 3.26
CA GLN A 96 -11.38 -9.51 3.25
C GLN A 96 -10.63 -9.31 4.56
N ILE A 97 -9.43 -8.75 4.46
CA ILE A 97 -8.62 -8.35 5.60
C ILE A 97 -8.57 -6.83 5.61
N ALA A 98 -8.87 -6.24 6.76
CA ALA A 98 -8.60 -4.84 7.04
C ALA A 98 -7.46 -4.76 8.06
N LEU A 99 -6.41 -4.02 7.73
CA LEU A 99 -5.25 -3.78 8.58
C LEU A 99 -5.20 -2.30 8.94
N THR A 100 -4.96 -1.97 10.21
CA THR A 100 -4.62 -0.61 10.62
C THR A 100 -3.10 -0.50 10.70
N CYS A 101 -2.53 0.52 10.06
CA CYS A 101 -1.10 0.70 9.95
C CYS A 101 -0.64 2.06 10.47
N ARG A 102 0.59 2.11 11.00
CA ARG A 102 1.37 3.34 11.14
C ARG A 102 2.36 3.42 10.01
N TRP A 103 2.27 4.47 9.21
CA TRP A 103 3.09 4.66 8.02
C TRP A 103 4.35 5.44 8.33
N SER A 104 5.45 4.99 7.74
CA SER A 104 6.72 5.71 7.73
C SER A 104 7.34 5.64 6.34
N LEU A 105 7.95 6.73 5.92
CA LEU A 105 8.75 6.82 4.71
C LEU A 105 10.21 6.71 5.12
N ARG A 106 10.88 5.69 4.60
CA ARG A 106 12.31 5.51 4.75
C ARG A 106 13.01 5.93 3.47
N LEU A 107 14.00 6.81 3.59
CA LEU A 107 14.85 7.26 2.49
C LEU A 107 16.28 6.81 2.74
N ALA A 108 16.92 6.25 1.71
CA ALA A 108 18.33 5.88 1.75
C ALA A 108 19.12 6.75 0.77
N PHE A 109 20.28 7.25 1.21
CA PHE A 109 21.08 8.18 0.44
C PHE A 109 22.28 7.48 -0.21
N PRO A 110 22.33 7.38 -1.55
CA PRO A 110 23.49 6.86 -2.24
C PRO A 110 24.71 7.73 -1.95
N GLY A 111 25.62 7.22 -1.12
CA GLY A 111 26.89 7.88 -0.76
C GLY A 111 27.03 8.33 0.69
N LEU A 112 25.97 8.35 1.50
CA LEU A 112 26.05 8.79 2.91
C LEU A 112 25.93 7.65 3.94
N GLN A 113 25.67 6.40 3.51
CA GLN A 113 25.41 5.23 4.39
C GLN A 113 24.40 5.51 5.53
N ASN A 114 23.57 6.54 5.37
CA ASN A 114 22.53 6.90 6.32
C ASN A 114 21.19 6.55 5.70
N GLU A 115 20.34 5.93 6.51
CA GLU A 115 18.91 5.80 6.25
C GLU A 115 18.19 6.72 7.23
N GLU A 116 17.26 7.52 6.74
CA GLU A 116 16.37 8.32 7.57
C GLU A 116 14.93 7.81 7.46
N VAL A 117 14.22 7.82 8.59
CA VAL A 117 12.83 7.35 8.69
C VAL A 117 11.97 8.51 9.15
N TYR A 118 10.95 8.84 8.35
CA TYR A 118 10.02 9.91 8.62
C TYR A 118 8.61 9.35 8.83
N PRO A 119 7.96 9.61 9.97
CA PRO A 119 6.56 9.20 10.16
C PRO A 119 5.63 9.99 9.23
N MET A 120 4.65 9.28 8.68
CA MET A 120 3.71 9.75 7.64
C MET A 120 2.25 9.75 8.12
N GLY A 121 2.00 9.24 9.33
CA GLY A 121 0.68 9.18 9.96
C GLY A 121 0.10 7.77 10.02
N GLU A 122 -1.19 7.68 10.33
CA GLU A 122 -1.92 6.42 10.40
C GLU A 122 -2.65 6.12 9.08
N GLY A 123 -3.13 4.89 8.94
CA GLY A 123 -3.83 4.47 7.73
C GLY A 123 -4.47 3.10 7.84
N SER A 124 -5.16 2.72 6.76
CA SER A 124 -5.71 1.38 6.63
C SER A 124 -5.30 0.70 5.33
N VAL A 125 -5.27 -0.63 5.36
CA VAL A 125 -4.99 -1.47 4.22
C VAL A 125 -6.12 -2.49 4.12
N ASP A 126 -6.90 -2.39 3.05
CA ASP A 126 -8.02 -3.29 2.76
C ASP A 126 -7.64 -4.23 1.62
N LEU A 127 -7.54 -5.53 1.93
CA LEU A 127 -7.10 -6.57 1.01
C LEU A 127 -8.18 -7.63 0.82
N ALA A 128 -8.56 -7.87 -0.42
CA ALA A 128 -9.28 -9.10 -0.77
C ALA A 128 -8.31 -10.29 -0.78
N ILE A 129 -8.73 -11.43 -0.22
CA ILE A 129 -8.02 -12.70 -0.38
C ILE A 129 -8.68 -13.46 -1.52
N SER A 130 -7.93 -13.74 -2.59
CA SER A 130 -8.50 -14.41 -3.77
C SER A 130 -7.43 -15.17 -4.57
N GLY A 131 -7.84 -16.25 -5.24
CA GLY A 131 -6.99 -16.97 -6.20
C GLY A 131 -6.75 -16.23 -7.52
N ALA A 132 -7.53 -15.18 -7.80
CA ALA A 132 -7.43 -14.33 -9.00
C ALA A 132 -7.68 -12.86 -8.67
N VAL A 133 -7.32 -11.95 -9.60
CA VAL A 133 -7.58 -10.50 -9.43
C VAL A 133 -9.07 -10.29 -9.16
N PRO A 134 -9.45 -9.66 -8.02
CA PRO A 134 -10.84 -9.44 -7.69
C PRO A 134 -11.46 -8.37 -8.58
N SER A 135 -12.78 -8.39 -8.73
CA SER A 135 -13.52 -7.33 -9.43
C SER A 135 -13.67 -6.05 -8.61
N ASN A 136 -13.45 -6.14 -7.28
CA ASN A 136 -13.48 -5.02 -6.34
C ASN A 136 -12.35 -5.20 -5.31
N PRO A 137 -11.43 -4.23 -5.12
CA PRO A 137 -11.33 -2.97 -5.85
C PRO A 137 -11.05 -3.18 -7.35
N PRO A 138 -11.45 -2.24 -8.23
CA PRO A 138 -11.13 -2.33 -9.65
C PRO A 138 -9.62 -2.10 -9.85
N LEU A 139 -8.95 -2.97 -10.61
CA LEU A 139 -7.49 -2.97 -10.79
C LEU A 139 -7.11 -3.16 -12.26
N GLN A 140 -6.06 -2.46 -12.73
CA GLN A 140 -5.47 -2.72 -14.06
C GLN A 140 -4.68 -4.03 -14.07
N LYS A 141 -4.35 -4.50 -15.28
CA LYS A 141 -3.44 -5.64 -15.46
C LYS A 141 -2.11 -5.37 -14.75
N ASN A 142 -1.62 -6.35 -13.99
CA ASN A 142 -0.39 -6.31 -13.18
C ASN A 142 -0.44 -5.42 -11.91
N GLN A 143 -1.61 -4.88 -11.57
CA GLN A 143 -1.79 -4.12 -10.34
C GLN A 143 -2.19 -5.05 -9.17
N LYS A 144 -1.53 -4.91 -8.03
CA LYS A 144 -1.87 -5.56 -6.76
C LYS A 144 -2.74 -4.69 -5.86
N GLY A 145 -2.68 -3.38 -6.07
CA GLY A 145 -3.52 -2.41 -5.39
C GLY A 145 -3.24 -1.00 -5.86
N TYR A 146 -3.85 -0.04 -5.19
CA TYR A 146 -3.44 1.35 -5.26
C TYR A 146 -3.38 1.92 -3.85
N ILE A 147 -2.59 2.96 -3.70
CA ILE A 147 -2.51 3.76 -2.49
C ILE A 147 -3.03 5.16 -2.78
N GLU A 148 -3.82 5.69 -1.87
CA GLU A 148 -4.30 7.06 -1.91
C GLU A 148 -4.15 7.72 -0.56
N SER A 149 -4.10 9.05 -0.58
CA SER A 149 -4.15 9.89 0.59
C SER A 149 -5.19 10.97 0.37
N ASP A 150 -5.69 11.54 1.46
CA ASP A 150 -6.53 12.74 1.41
C ASP A 150 -7.93 12.47 0.82
N SER A 151 -8.64 11.52 1.44
CA SER A 151 -10.11 11.59 1.44
C SER A 151 -10.52 12.89 2.11
N SER A 152 -11.48 13.62 1.54
CA SER A 152 -12.06 14.84 2.16
C SER A 152 -12.62 14.59 3.57
N LEU A 153 -12.87 13.32 3.91
CA LEU A 153 -13.36 12.87 5.21
C LEU A 153 -12.23 12.53 6.20
N TYR A 154 -11.02 12.25 5.73
CA TYR A 154 -9.88 11.79 6.54
C TYR A 154 -8.55 12.42 6.07
N PRO A 155 -8.31 13.70 6.41
CA PRO A 155 -7.05 14.35 6.07
C PRO A 155 -5.89 13.69 6.80
N ASN A 156 -4.75 13.55 6.12
CA ASN A 156 -3.51 12.96 6.66
C ASN A 156 -3.58 11.45 6.97
N THR A 157 -4.47 10.72 6.31
CA THR A 157 -4.57 9.25 6.41
C THR A 157 -4.22 8.62 5.06
N MET A 158 -3.47 7.51 5.10
CA MET A 158 -3.10 6.75 3.90
C MET A 158 -3.90 5.45 3.80
N PHE A 159 -4.47 5.20 2.63
CA PHE A 159 -5.32 4.05 2.37
C PHE A 159 -4.71 3.21 1.26
N VAL A 160 -4.57 1.91 1.50
CA VAL A 160 -4.18 0.94 0.47
C VAL A 160 -5.35 0.02 0.21
N TYR A 161 -5.76 -0.06 -1.05
CA TYR A 161 -6.79 -1.01 -1.50
C TYR A 161 -6.16 -2.00 -2.46
N GLY A 162 -6.30 -3.29 -2.19
CA GLY A 162 -5.65 -4.29 -3.03
C GLY A 162 -6.10 -5.72 -2.78
N TRP A 163 -5.23 -6.65 -3.14
CA TRP A 163 -5.51 -8.07 -2.98
C TRP A 163 -4.24 -8.89 -2.77
N VAL A 164 -4.42 -10.01 -2.09
CA VAL A 164 -3.39 -11.03 -1.88
C VAL A 164 -3.94 -12.40 -2.25
N THR A 165 -3.04 -13.31 -2.58
CA THR A 165 -3.41 -14.70 -2.85
C THR A 165 -3.55 -15.48 -1.55
N GLU A 166 -4.38 -16.53 -1.53
CA GLU A 166 -4.53 -17.42 -0.37
C GLU A 166 -3.20 -17.96 0.19
N PRO A 167 -2.19 -18.36 -0.62
CA PRO A 167 -0.90 -18.82 -0.07
C PRO A 167 -0.17 -17.73 0.72
N VAL A 168 -0.19 -16.48 0.24
CA VAL A 168 0.43 -15.33 0.93
C VAL A 168 -0.30 -15.09 2.25
N TRP A 169 -1.64 -15.06 2.23
CA TRP A 169 -2.43 -14.90 3.45
C TRP A 169 -2.14 -15.99 4.49
N ASN A 170 -2.15 -17.26 4.06
CA ASN A 170 -1.88 -18.40 4.94
C ASN A 170 -0.48 -18.34 5.56
N ALA A 171 0.51 -17.76 4.89
CA ALA A 171 1.86 -17.60 5.41
C ALA A 171 1.99 -16.49 6.47
N VAL A 172 1.14 -15.46 6.42
CA VAL A 172 1.28 -14.28 7.30
C VAL A 172 0.26 -14.23 8.43
N LYS A 173 -0.91 -14.88 8.29
CA LYS A 173 -2.02 -14.75 9.23
C LYS A 173 -1.65 -15.05 10.68
N ASP A 174 -0.85 -16.08 10.94
CA ASP A 174 -0.48 -16.48 12.31
C ASP A 174 0.41 -15.43 12.98
N HIS A 175 1.18 -14.68 12.19
CA HIS A 175 2.01 -13.58 12.68
C HIS A 175 1.21 -12.31 12.97
N LEU A 176 0.17 -12.05 12.17
CA LEU A 176 -0.71 -10.90 12.34
C LEU A 176 -1.60 -10.98 13.58
N TYR A 177 -1.90 -12.20 14.04
CA TYR A 177 -2.65 -12.45 15.27
C TYR A 177 -1.75 -12.82 16.46
N SER A 178 -0.43 -12.69 16.32
CA SER A 178 0.49 -13.03 17.40
C SER A 178 0.31 -12.06 18.58
N PRO A 179 0.07 -12.57 19.81
CA PRO A 179 -0.01 -11.72 21.00
C PRO A 179 1.37 -11.30 21.52
N ALA A 180 2.47 -11.72 20.87
CA ALA A 180 3.82 -11.46 21.33
C ALA A 180 4.20 -10.00 21.06
N PRO A 181 4.48 -9.19 22.11
CA PRO A 181 4.75 -7.75 21.96
C PRO A 181 6.07 -7.44 21.23
N THR A 182 6.95 -8.44 21.10
CA THR A 182 8.24 -8.34 20.41
C THR A 182 8.17 -8.76 18.94
N CYS A 183 7.02 -9.25 18.50
CA CYS A 183 6.74 -9.60 17.12
C CYS A 183 5.92 -8.48 16.50
N HIS A 184 6.35 -7.96 15.37
CA HIS A 184 5.53 -7.07 14.55
C HIS A 184 5.62 -7.51 13.08
N THR A 185 4.56 -7.18 12.35
CA THR A 185 4.50 -7.43 10.91
C THR A 185 4.41 -6.10 10.20
N ASP A 186 5.28 -5.89 9.22
CA ASP A 186 5.30 -4.70 8.39
C ASP A 186 4.80 -5.03 6.99
N LEU A 187 4.03 -4.11 6.43
CA LEU A 187 3.77 -4.05 5.00
C LEU A 187 4.78 -3.10 4.35
N ILE A 188 5.53 -3.58 3.38
CA ILE A 188 6.62 -2.85 2.75
C ILE A 188 6.33 -2.65 1.26
N LEU A 189 6.44 -1.39 0.85
CA LEU A 189 6.29 -0.92 -0.51
C LEU A 189 7.55 -0.17 -0.91
N ARG A 190 8.39 -0.81 -1.72
CA ARG A 190 9.60 -0.19 -2.29
C ARG A 190 9.25 0.61 -3.54
N ASP A 191 10.16 1.47 -3.99
CA ASP A 191 10.01 2.19 -5.27
C ASP A 191 9.68 1.26 -6.43
N GLU A 192 10.34 0.09 -6.57
CA GLU A 192 10.02 -0.83 -7.68
C GLU A 192 8.59 -1.41 -7.59
N ALA A 193 7.96 -1.35 -6.43
CA ALA A 193 6.58 -1.77 -6.20
C ALA A 193 5.58 -0.60 -6.34
N LEU A 194 6.05 0.63 -6.11
CA LEU A 194 5.30 1.90 -6.16
C LEU A 194 5.47 2.52 -7.57
N PHE A 195 4.54 2.22 -8.47
CA PHE A 195 4.62 2.78 -9.82
C PHE A 195 3.99 4.17 -9.91
N PRO A 196 4.66 5.13 -10.57
CA PRO A 196 4.14 6.47 -10.76
C PRO A 196 3.28 6.59 -12.01
N VAL A 197 2.24 7.41 -11.91
CA VAL A 197 1.30 7.71 -13.00
C VAL A 197 1.87 8.83 -13.86
N LYS A 198 2.90 8.52 -14.66
CA LYS A 198 3.37 9.48 -15.68
C LYS A 198 2.34 9.57 -16.82
N PRO A 199 2.18 10.73 -17.48
CA PRO A 199 1.40 10.83 -18.71
C PRO A 199 1.87 9.79 -19.74
N GLY A 200 0.96 8.97 -20.28
CA GLY A 200 1.27 7.87 -21.21
C GLY A 200 1.57 6.51 -20.55
N PHE A 201 1.54 6.42 -19.21
CA PHE A 201 1.71 5.19 -18.45
C PHE A 201 0.35 4.79 -17.83
N GLY A 202 -0.40 3.91 -18.50
CA GLY A 202 -1.77 3.50 -18.11
C GLY A 202 -1.87 2.56 -16.90
N PHE A 203 -1.19 2.86 -15.81
CA PHE A 203 -0.94 1.89 -14.73
C PHE A 203 -1.78 2.05 -13.45
N VAL A 204 -2.77 2.94 -13.41
CA VAL A 204 -3.57 3.11 -12.19
C VAL A 204 -5.06 3.07 -12.47
N THR A 205 -5.70 2.01 -11.99
CA THR A 205 -7.11 2.10 -11.59
C THR A 205 -7.14 2.56 -10.13
N GLY A 206 -7.92 3.61 -9.85
CA GLY A 206 -8.07 4.23 -8.53
C GLY A 206 -8.60 5.67 -8.63
N PRO A 207 -8.87 6.33 -7.49
CA PRO A 207 -9.24 7.75 -7.47
C PRO A 207 -8.13 8.66 -8.02
N ALA A 208 -8.49 9.90 -8.34
CA ALA A 208 -7.54 10.88 -8.85
C ALA A 208 -6.43 11.16 -7.83
N GLY A 209 -5.17 11.05 -8.25
CA GLY A 209 -4.00 11.21 -7.37
C GLY A 209 -3.54 9.93 -6.67
N ALA A 210 -4.27 8.81 -6.82
CA ALA A 210 -3.81 7.52 -6.34
C ALA A 210 -2.53 7.05 -7.08
N VAL A 211 -1.74 6.21 -6.40
CA VAL A 211 -0.50 5.62 -6.91
C VAL A 211 -0.68 4.11 -7.04
N GLY A 212 -0.23 3.54 -8.15
CA GLY A 212 -0.36 2.11 -8.42
C GLY A 212 0.63 1.28 -7.63
N VAL A 213 0.16 0.18 -7.06
CA VAL A 213 0.98 -0.80 -6.36
C VAL A 213 1.02 -2.08 -7.19
N THR A 214 2.21 -2.53 -7.56
CA THR A 214 2.40 -3.77 -8.36
C THR A 214 2.86 -4.96 -7.51
N ALA A 215 3.37 -4.70 -6.31
CA ALA A 215 3.79 -5.72 -5.35
C ALA A 215 3.53 -5.27 -3.92
N LEU A 216 3.19 -6.22 -3.05
CA LEU A 216 3.02 -6.05 -1.61
C LEU A 216 3.96 -7.02 -0.91
N GLU A 217 4.85 -6.53 -0.05
CA GLU A 217 5.78 -7.36 0.70
C GLU A 217 5.40 -7.34 2.19
N PHE A 218 5.11 -8.50 2.78
CA PHE A 218 4.94 -8.63 4.23
C PHE A 218 6.27 -9.07 4.86
N ARG A 219 6.76 -8.33 5.85
CA ARG A 219 7.92 -8.74 6.65
C ARG A 219 7.51 -8.99 8.09
N VAL A 220 7.86 -10.16 8.58
CA VAL A 220 7.64 -10.56 9.96
C VAL A 220 8.96 -10.37 10.71
N ASN A 221 8.96 -9.46 11.68
CA ASN A 221 10.09 -9.21 12.54
C ASN A 221 9.79 -9.82 13.91
N SER A 222 10.47 -10.91 14.24
CA SER A 222 10.48 -11.47 15.60
C SER A 222 11.81 -11.13 16.24
N HIS A 223 11.84 -10.20 17.21
CA HIS A 223 13.00 -10.10 18.10
C HIS A 223 12.98 -11.31 19.02
N SER A 224 13.67 -12.37 18.60
CA SER A 224 13.71 -13.60 19.36
C SER A 224 14.43 -13.38 20.70
N ALA A 225 13.70 -13.59 21.80
CA ALA A 225 14.28 -14.07 23.06
C ALA A 225 14.84 -15.52 22.94
N ASP A 226 14.89 -16.10 21.73
CA ASP A 226 15.32 -17.48 21.45
C ASP A 226 16.83 -17.75 21.62
N ARG A 227 17.61 -16.82 22.17
CA ARG A 227 18.99 -17.12 22.58
C ARG A 227 19.10 -17.96 23.86
N ARG A 228 18.01 -18.36 24.53
CA ARG A 228 18.09 -19.09 25.82
C ARG A 228 17.56 -20.53 25.85
N GLY A 229 17.01 -21.07 24.77
CA GLY A 229 16.40 -22.43 24.79
C GLY A 229 17.36 -23.60 24.52
N SER A 230 18.47 -23.41 23.79
CA SER A 230 19.22 -24.53 23.19
C SER A 230 20.43 -25.05 24.01
N ARG A 231 20.66 -24.60 25.26
CA ARG A 231 21.85 -25.02 26.05
C ARG A 231 21.59 -25.86 27.30
N ARG A 232 20.42 -26.47 27.48
CA ARG A 232 20.13 -27.23 28.72
C ARG A 232 19.57 -28.65 28.60
N SER A 233 19.60 -29.28 27.43
CA SER A 233 19.15 -30.67 27.27
C SER A 233 20.25 -31.64 26.84
N ASP A 234 21.51 -31.39 27.24
CA ASP A 234 22.62 -32.28 26.89
C ASP A 234 23.68 -32.38 28.01
N ARG A 235 23.22 -32.68 29.23
CA ARG A 235 24.03 -33.27 30.32
C ARG A 235 23.10 -34.05 31.25
N GLY A 236 23.02 -35.35 31.04
CA GLY A 236 22.25 -36.26 31.88
C GLY A 236 22.12 -37.66 31.29
N ALA A 237 23.25 -38.26 30.93
CA ALA A 237 23.44 -39.71 30.86
C ALA A 237 24.56 -40.06 31.83
#